data_AF-A0A7C3U1G6-F1
#
_entry.id   AF-A0A7C3U1G6-F1
#
_cell.length_a   1.000
_cell.length_b   1.000
_cell.length_c   1.000
_cell.angle_alpha   90.00
_cell.angle_beta   90.00
_cell.angle_gamma   90.00
#
_symmetry.space_group_name_H-M   'P 1'
#
loop_
_entity.id
_entity.type
_entity.pdbx_description
1 polymer ?
#
loop_
_entity_poly.entity_id
_entity_poly.type
_entity_poly.pdbx_seq_one_letter_code
_entity_poly.pdbx_strand_id
1 'polypeptide(L)' 'MTEVIVGENESFESALKRFTKKVQQDGILAEARRREHYEKPSVKRKKKEAARRRKAAAAARRG' A
#
# COMPACT_ATOMS: atom_id res chain seq x y z
N MET A 1 -2.72 11.39 2.09
CA MET A 1 -4.13 11.51 2.48
C MET A 1 -4.95 11.12 1.27
N THR A 2 -5.87 10.16 1.41
CA THR A 2 -6.66 9.63 0.29
C THR A 2 -8.06 10.23 0.30
N GLU A 3 -8.44 10.88 -0.79
CA GLU A 3 -9.78 11.40 -1.00
C GLU A 3 -10.43 10.75 -2.23
N VAL A 4 -11.73 10.46 -2.12
CA VAL A 4 -12.58 9.96 -3.20
C VAL A 4 -13.87 10.76 -3.21
N ILE A 5 -14.12 11.47 -4.31
CA ILE A 5 -15.37 12.18 -4.55
C ILE A 5 -16.37 11.16 -5.12
N VAL A 6 -17.58 11.15 -4.56
CA VAL A 6 -18.69 10.28 -4.94
C VAL A 6 -19.51 10.96 -6.02
N GLY A 7 -19.82 10.26 -7.11
CA GLY A 7 -20.66 10.80 -8.19
C GLY A 7 -22.16 10.70 -7.88
N GLU A 8 -22.98 11.51 -8.54
CA GLU A 8 -24.44 11.60 -8.31
C GLU A 8 -25.19 10.27 -8.51
N ASN A 9 -24.67 9.36 -9.35
CA ASN A 9 -25.26 8.04 -9.63
C ASN A 9 -24.39 6.87 -9.14
N GLU A 10 -23.50 7.11 -8.18
CA GLU A 10 -22.61 6.07 -7.66
C GLU A 10 -23.19 5.38 -6.42
N SER A 11 -23.16 4.05 -6.41
CA SER A 11 -23.50 3.29 -5.21
C SER A 11 -22.42 3.43 -4.13
N PHE A 12 -22.83 3.46 -2.86
CA PHE A 12 -21.93 3.52 -1.71
C PHE A 12 -20.82 2.44 -1.76
N GLU A 13 -21.19 1.21 -2.12
CA GLU A 13 -20.21 0.10 -2.22
C GLU A 13 -19.14 0.36 -3.28
N SER A 14 -19.51 0.97 -4.40
CA SER A 14 -18.56 1.33 -5.47
C SER A 14 -17.58 2.40 -4.99
N ALA A 15 -18.08 3.43 -4.31
CA ALA A 15 -17.26 4.48 -3.71
C ALA A 15 -16.31 3.91 -2.65
N LEU A 16 -16.81 3.04 -1.76
CA LEU A 16 -16.01 2.37 -0.72
C LEU A 16 -14.92 1.49 -1.33
N LYS A 17 -15.21 0.76 -2.40
CA LYS A 17 -14.24 -0.07 -3.11
C LYS A 17 -13.12 0.77 -3.72
N ARG A 18 -13.47 1.90 -4.36
CA ARG A 18 -12.47 2.85 -4.91
C ARG A 18 -11.62 3.45 -3.80
N PHE A 19 -12.24 3.87 -2.69
CA PHE A 19 -11.55 4.41 -1.53
C PHE A 19 -10.57 3.38 -0.95
N THR A 20 -11.02 2.16 -0.69
CA THR A 20 -10.18 1.08 -0.16
C THR A 20 -9.00 0.79 -1.07
N LYS A 21 -9.23 0.72 -2.39
CA LYS A 21 -8.16 0.55 -3.37
C LYS A 21 -7.15 1.71 -3.33
N LYS A 22 -7.63 2.96 -3.22
CA LYS A 22 -6.78 4.14 -3.13
C LYS A 22 -5.96 4.15 -1.83
N VAL A 23 -6.55 3.80 -0.69
CA VAL A 23 -5.84 3.63 0.61
C VAL A 23 -4.73 2.59 0.52
N GLN A 24 -5.01 1.46 -0.14
CA GLN A 24 -4.01 0.41 -0.37
C GLN A 24 -2.89 0.87 -1.29
N GLN A 25 -3.23 1.57 -2.39
CA GLN A 25 -2.27 2.08 -3.36
C GLN A 25 -1.34 3.15 -2.77
N ASP A 26 -1.89 4.07 -1.98
CA ASP A 26 -1.13 5.09 -1.26
C ASP A 26 -0.30 4.48 -0.11
N GLY A 27 -0.55 3.21 0.24
CA GLY A 27 0.22 2.50 1.24
C GLY A 27 0.06 3.03 2.66
N ILE A 28 -1.01 3.79 2.94
CA ILE A 28 -1.26 4.44 4.24
C ILE A 28 -1.18 3.44 5.39
N LEU A 29 -1.82 2.28 5.24
CA LEU A 29 -1.81 1.23 6.27
C LEU A 29 -0.44 0.55 6.43
N ALA A 30 0.36 0.50 5.37
CA ALA A 30 1.72 -0.03 5.44
C ALA A 30 2.68 0.96 6.09
N GLU A 31 2.45 2.26 5.85
CA GLU A 31 3.18 3.33 6.49
C GLU A 31 2.85 3.45 7.98
N ALA A 32 1.57 3.40 8.36
CA ALA A 32 1.15 3.41 9.77
C ALA A 32 1.89 2.31 10.56
N ARG A 33 1.83 1.06 10.07
CA ARG A 33 2.55 -0.08 10.66
C ARG A 33 4.06 0.09 10.74
N ARG A 34 4.67 0.76 9.75
CA ARG A 34 6.12 1.04 9.76
C ARG A 34 6.50 2.11 10.79
N ARG A 35 5.56 3.02 11.12
CA ARG A 35 5.78 4.15 12.04
C ARG A 35 5.33 3.86 13.47
N GLU A 36 4.55 2.80 13.71
CA GLU A 36 4.08 2.37 15.04
C GLU A 36 5.24 2.24 16.05
N HIS A 37 6.40 1.76 15.62
CA HIS A 37 7.58 1.62 16.47
C HIS A 37 8.84 2.12 15.76
N TYR A 38 9.81 2.62 16.55
CA TYR A 38 11.12 2.95 16.01
C TYR A 38 11.83 1.70 15.49
N GLU A 39 12.28 1.77 14.25
CA GLU A 39 13.08 0.74 13.63
C GLU A 39 14.47 1.29 13.29
N LYS A 40 15.51 0.61 13.77
CA LYS A 40 16.91 0.98 13.52
C LYS A 40 17.18 1.05 12.00
N PRO A 41 18.03 2.00 11.52
CA PRO A 41 18.31 2.17 10.09
C PRO A 41 18.76 0.89 9.37
N SER A 42 19.55 0.04 10.05
CA SER A 42 20.00 -1.25 9.51
C SER A 42 18.84 -2.21 9.21
N VAL A 43 17.83 -2.28 10.09
CA VAL A 43 16.66 -3.15 9.91
C VAL A 43 15.77 -2.61 8.79
N LYS A 44 15.57 -1.28 8.73
CA LYS A 44 14.87 -0.62 7.60
C LYS A 44 15.53 -0.96 6.26
N ARG A 45 16.86 -0.92 6.19
CA ARG A 45 17.63 -1.27 4.97
C ARG A 45 17.42 -2.73 4.57
N LYS A 46 17.53 -3.66 5.52
CA LYS A 46 17.30 -5.10 5.30
C LYS A 46 15.86 -5.38 4.81
N LYS A 47 14.84 -4.77 5.44
CA LYS A 47 13.44 -4.92 5.01
C LYS A 47 13.18 -4.37 3.61
N LYS A 48 13.75 -3.21 3.27
CA LYS A 48 13.62 -2.60 1.93
C LYS A 48 14.20 -3.50 0.85
N GLU A 49 15.37 -4.09 1.10
CA GLU A 49 16.01 -5.01 0.16
C GLU A 49 15.21 -6.31 -0.02
N ALA A 50 14.75 -6.91 1.08
CA ALA A 50 13.91 -8.10 1.03
C ALA A 50 12.61 -7.86 0.23
N ALA A 51 11.97 -6.70 0.44
CA ALA A 51 10.78 -6.31 -0.33
C ALA A 51 11.09 -6.16 -1.83
N ARG A 52 12.23 -5.57 -2.20
CA ARG A 52 12.66 -5.46 -3.61
C ARG A 52 12.89 -6.83 -4.24
N ARG A 53 13.61 -7.72 -3.55
CA ARG A 53 13.87 -9.09 -4.02
C ARG A 53 12.57 -9.88 -4.24
N ARG A 54 11.62 -9.79 -3.30
CA ARG A 54 10.29 -10.43 -3.43
C ARG A 54 9.52 -9.91 -4.64
N LYS A 55 9.51 -8.59 -4.87
CA LYS A 55 8.84 -7.99 -6.04
C LYS A 55 9.48 -8.44 -7.36
N ALA A 56 10.81 -8.45 -7.44
CA ALA A 56 11.53 -8.91 -8.62
C ALA A 56 11.25 -10.40 -8.92
N ALA A 57 11.29 -11.26 -7.91
CA ALA A 57 10.97 -12.67 -8.06
C ALA A 57 9.51 -12.92 -8.48
N ALA A 58 8.56 -12.12 -7.97
CA ALA A 58 7.16 -12.21 -8.37
C ALA A 58 6.93 -11.74 -9.82
N ALA A 59 7.67 -10.74 -10.29
CA ALA A 59 7.62 -10.28 -11.68
C ALA A 59 8.19 -11.33 -12.64
N ALA A 60 9.32 -11.96 -12.27
CA ALA A 60 9.96 -13.01 -13.07
C ALA A 60 9.09 -14.27 -13.23
N ARG A 61 8.17 -14.54 -12.29
CA ARG A 61 7.21 -15.66 -12.37
C ARG A 61 5.98 -15.37 -13.22
N ARG A 62 5.78 -14.11 -13.63
CA ARG A 62 4.62 -13.67 -14.42
C ARG A 62 4.90 -13.57 -15.92
N GLY A 63 6.17 -13.61 -16.32
CA GLY A 63 6.58 -13.82 -17.71
C GLY A 63 6.85 -15.29 -17.95
#